data_AF-A0A8C3J116-F1
#
_entry.id   AF-A0A8C3J116-F1
#
_cell.length_a   1.000
_cell.length_b   1.000
_cell.length_c   1.000
_cell.angle_alpha   90.00
_cell.angle_beta   90.00
_cell.angle_gamma   90.00
#
_symmetry.space_group_name_H-M   'P 1'
#
loop_
_entity.id
_entity.type
_entity.pdbx_description
1 polymer ?
#
loop_
_entity_poly.entity_id
_entity_poly.type
_entity_poly.pdbx_seq_one_letter_code
_entity_poly.pdbx_strand_id
1 'polypeptide(L)'
;TDFKTADTDANTDQDIEKNLDKMMSERALLKERYQEVLDKQRQVENQLQVQLKQLQQRREEEMKNHQEILKAIQDVTIKREETKKKMEKEKKEFLQKEQDLKAEIEKLCEKGRRQLWEMELDKLKNQHNEINRNILEETERAWKAEILSLESRKELLVLKLEEAEKEAELHLTYLKSAPPTLETMRPKQEWEMRLNRIRMTKESVRDQFNDHIQMVRNGTKLSSLPQIPTPTLPPPPSETDFMLTAFQPNPSLTPRLPFPIGPVPVPMVMPSADPRALSFPLLNPAISRPNQPSPPLPASQGRNSPVVASVMGTHSPHLSPAASIPPPPGLGGVNVTPEFHRLQPADKLEKLLEKLLARFPQCNKAQLTNILQQIKTARRTMAGLTMEELNQLVAAKLAEQQERAAAGAQSPAACKLCLMCQKLVQPGDLHPMACSHVLHKECIKFWAQTNTNDTCPFCPSLK
;
A
#
# COMPACT_ATOMS: atom_id res chain seq x y z
N THR A 1 -118.65 127.07 32.65
CA THR A 1 -119.35 126.06 31.86
C THR A 1 -118.41 125.48 30.80
N ASP A 2 -117.93 124.25 30.88
CA ASP A 2 -117.94 123.28 31.99
C ASP A 2 -116.71 122.35 31.91
N PHE A 3 -116.38 121.73 33.04
CA PHE A 3 -115.42 120.62 33.06
C PHE A 3 -115.98 119.41 32.30
N LYS A 4 -115.12 118.75 31.52
CA LYS A 4 -115.09 117.29 31.51
C LYS A 4 -113.70 116.77 31.18
N THR A 5 -113.04 116.22 32.20
CA THR A 5 -111.85 115.38 32.05
C THR A 5 -112.20 114.19 31.17
N ALA A 6 -111.29 113.80 30.27
CA ALA A 6 -111.36 112.49 29.64
C ALA A 6 -110.56 111.54 30.54
N ASP A 7 -111.25 110.84 31.44
CA ASP A 7 -110.61 109.88 32.34
C ASP A 7 -110.14 108.66 31.54
N THR A 8 -108.85 108.63 31.22
CA THR A 8 -108.15 107.42 30.81
C THR A 8 -107.92 106.56 32.04
N ASP A 9 -108.94 105.82 32.46
CA ASP A 9 -108.85 104.83 33.54
C ASP A 9 -107.72 103.84 33.24
N ALA A 10 -106.62 103.95 33.99
CA ALA A 10 -105.47 103.08 33.84
C ALA A 10 -105.81 101.69 34.41
N ASN A 11 -105.78 100.67 33.55
CA ASN A 11 -106.18 99.27 33.79
C ASN A 11 -105.25 98.51 34.77
N THR A 12 -105.05 99.07 35.95
CA THR A 12 -103.89 98.80 36.81
C THR A 12 -104.04 97.48 37.56
N ASP A 13 -105.21 97.21 38.14
CA ASP A 13 -105.45 95.97 38.89
C ASP A 13 -105.42 94.72 38.00
N GLN A 14 -105.95 94.81 36.78
CA GLN A 14 -105.93 93.69 35.82
C GLN A 14 -104.49 93.38 35.34
N ASP A 15 -103.65 94.41 35.12
CA ASP A 15 -102.24 94.16 34.80
C ASP A 15 -101.42 93.68 36.02
N ILE A 16 -101.83 94.00 37.27
CA ILE A 16 -101.25 93.40 38.49
C ILE A 16 -101.60 91.91 38.61
N GLU A 17 -102.88 91.55 38.47
CA GLU A 17 -103.36 90.15 38.52
C GLU A 17 -102.67 89.28 37.46
N LYS A 18 -102.67 89.76 36.21
CA LYS A 18 -101.98 89.15 35.06
C LYS A 18 -100.46 89.02 35.26
N ASN A 19 -99.83 89.93 36.00
CA ASN A 19 -98.41 89.84 36.35
C ASN A 19 -98.14 88.81 37.46
N LEU A 20 -99.05 88.66 38.42
CA LEU A 20 -99.00 87.61 39.44
C LEU A 20 -99.22 86.21 38.84
N ASP A 21 -100.19 86.05 37.94
CA ASP A 21 -100.42 84.80 37.19
C ASP A 21 -99.22 84.44 36.32
N LYS A 22 -98.63 85.42 35.64
CA LYS A 22 -97.38 85.23 34.88
C LYS A 22 -96.24 84.79 35.81
N MET A 23 -96.03 85.47 36.94
CA MET A 23 -95.00 85.10 37.91
C MET A 23 -95.19 83.69 38.47
N MET A 24 -96.43 83.29 38.77
CA MET A 24 -96.76 81.95 39.26
C MET A 24 -96.57 80.88 38.18
N SER A 25 -96.88 81.19 36.92
CA SER A 25 -96.62 80.34 35.76
C SER A 25 -95.12 80.17 35.49
N GLU A 26 -94.34 81.26 35.53
CA GLU A 26 -92.89 81.25 35.41
C GLU A 26 -92.23 80.48 36.55
N ARG A 27 -92.73 80.62 37.80
CA ARG A 27 -92.30 79.84 38.96
C ARG A 27 -92.60 78.34 38.81
N ALA A 28 -93.74 77.97 38.24
CA ALA A 28 -94.09 76.58 37.95
C ALA A 28 -93.16 75.97 36.88
N LEU A 29 -92.97 76.67 35.77
CA LEU A 29 -92.08 76.27 34.67
C LEU A 29 -90.61 76.22 35.09
N LEU A 30 -90.16 77.12 35.97
CA LEU A 30 -88.81 77.09 36.55
C LEU A 30 -88.63 75.87 37.48
N LYS A 31 -89.65 75.53 38.28
CA LYS A 31 -89.64 74.32 39.12
C LYS A 31 -89.59 73.04 38.28
N GLU A 32 -90.36 72.98 37.19
CA GLU A 32 -90.33 71.86 36.24
C GLU A 32 -88.95 71.72 35.58
N ARG A 33 -88.38 72.80 35.04
CA ARG A 33 -87.02 72.80 34.45
C ARG A 33 -85.95 72.42 35.47
N TYR A 34 -86.08 72.85 36.72
CA TYR A 34 -85.15 72.47 37.79
C TYR A 34 -85.24 70.96 38.09
N GLN A 35 -86.45 70.39 38.15
CA GLN A 35 -86.64 68.95 38.31
C GLN A 35 -86.07 68.17 37.12
N GLU A 36 -86.31 68.64 35.89
CA GLU A 36 -85.77 68.03 34.66
C GLU A 36 -84.23 68.03 34.66
N VAL A 37 -83.59 69.10 35.14
CA VAL A 37 -82.13 69.17 35.31
C VAL A 37 -81.64 68.19 36.38
N LEU A 38 -82.31 68.07 37.53
CA LEU A 38 -81.94 67.12 38.57
C LEU A 38 -82.04 65.66 38.10
N ASP A 39 -83.09 65.30 37.37
CA ASP A 39 -83.25 63.92 36.90
C ASP A 39 -82.33 63.60 35.72
N LYS A 40 -82.01 64.57 34.85
CA LYS A 40 -80.90 64.46 33.88
C LYS A 40 -79.54 64.29 34.56
N GLN A 41 -79.27 65.06 35.62
CA GLN A 41 -78.03 64.93 36.41
C GLN A 41 -77.93 63.52 37.02
N ARG A 42 -78.99 63.04 37.66
CA ARG A 42 -79.09 61.67 38.21
C ARG A 42 -78.90 60.60 37.12
N GLN A 43 -79.47 60.81 35.93
CA GLN A 43 -79.34 59.88 34.80
C GLN A 43 -77.89 59.81 34.31
N VAL A 44 -77.20 60.95 34.17
CA VAL A 44 -75.79 61.02 33.76
C VAL A 44 -74.87 60.43 34.84
N GLU A 45 -75.11 60.74 36.12
CA GLU A 45 -74.35 60.18 37.25
C GLU A 45 -74.47 58.65 37.31
N ASN A 46 -75.67 58.10 37.12
CA ASN A 46 -75.89 56.66 37.02
C ASN A 46 -75.16 56.03 35.82
N GLN A 47 -75.19 56.68 34.64
CA GLN A 47 -74.44 56.20 33.47
C GLN A 47 -72.93 56.19 33.71
N LEU A 48 -72.38 57.27 34.28
CA LEU A 48 -70.96 57.36 34.63
C LEU A 48 -70.57 56.32 35.69
N GLN A 49 -71.42 56.05 36.68
CA GLN A 49 -71.17 55.01 37.68
C GLN A 49 -71.16 53.60 37.06
N VAL A 50 -72.03 53.32 36.08
CA VAL A 50 -72.02 52.05 35.32
C VAL A 50 -70.76 51.93 34.46
N GLN A 51 -70.39 52.98 33.73
CA GLN A 51 -69.16 52.99 32.93
C GLN A 51 -67.91 52.80 33.80
N LEU A 52 -67.84 53.46 34.97
CA LEU A 52 -66.73 53.31 35.92
C LEU A 52 -66.60 51.85 36.41
N LYS A 53 -67.73 51.22 36.80
CA LYS A 53 -67.75 49.80 37.21
C LYS A 53 -67.32 48.86 36.08
N GLN A 54 -67.77 49.10 34.84
CA GLN A 54 -67.35 48.31 33.67
C GLN A 54 -65.85 48.45 33.37
N LEU A 55 -65.28 49.65 33.54
CA LEU A 55 -63.84 49.88 33.37
C LEU A 55 -63.00 49.27 34.51
N GLN A 56 -63.51 49.27 35.74
CA GLN A 56 -62.90 48.58 36.88
C GLN A 56 -62.88 47.07 36.65
N GLN A 57 -64.03 46.46 36.34
CA GLN A 57 -64.14 45.03 36.04
C GLN A 57 -63.22 44.61 34.88
N ARG A 58 -63.20 45.39 33.77
CA ARG A 58 -62.30 45.10 32.64
C ARG A 58 -60.83 45.10 33.06
N ARG A 59 -60.41 46.04 33.91
CA ARG A 59 -59.03 46.09 34.43
C ARG A 59 -58.72 44.86 35.28
N GLU A 60 -59.64 44.42 36.12
CA GLU A 60 -59.46 43.23 36.96
C GLU A 60 -59.37 41.94 36.13
N GLU A 61 -60.22 41.81 35.10
CA GLU A 61 -60.19 40.71 34.14
C GLU A 61 -58.89 40.72 33.30
N GLU A 62 -58.44 41.89 32.84
CA GLU A 62 -57.19 42.05 32.10
C GLU A 62 -55.95 41.72 32.95
N MET A 63 -55.92 42.18 34.21
CA MET A 63 -54.87 41.84 35.18
C MET A 63 -54.83 40.33 35.48
N LYS A 64 -56.00 39.69 35.62
CA LYS A 64 -56.10 38.23 35.80
C LYS A 64 -55.58 37.49 34.57
N ASN A 65 -56.02 37.87 33.37
CA ASN A 65 -55.58 37.28 32.10
C ASN A 65 -54.06 37.43 31.92
N HIS A 66 -53.51 38.62 32.18
CA HIS A 66 -52.07 38.85 32.18
C HIS A 66 -51.32 37.92 33.15
N GLN A 67 -51.82 37.75 34.37
CA GLN A 67 -51.24 36.84 35.36
C GLN A 67 -51.32 35.35 34.94
N GLU A 68 -52.36 34.93 34.22
CA GLU A 68 -52.48 33.59 33.66
C GLU A 68 -51.53 33.38 32.48
N ILE A 69 -51.38 34.36 31.59
CA ILE A 69 -50.39 34.38 30.50
C ILE A 69 -48.96 34.28 31.04
N LEU A 70 -48.61 35.05 32.09
CA LEU A 70 -47.28 34.97 32.72
C LEU A 70 -46.97 33.56 33.26
N LYS A 71 -47.95 32.90 33.88
CA LYS A 71 -47.80 31.51 34.36
C LYS A 71 -47.59 30.53 33.21
N ALA A 72 -48.38 30.65 32.14
CA ALA A 72 -48.21 29.81 30.94
C ALA A 72 -46.83 29.97 30.29
N ILE A 73 -46.30 31.20 30.22
CA ILE A 73 -44.94 31.49 29.73
C ILE A 73 -43.88 30.83 30.65
N GLN A 74 -44.07 30.91 31.98
CA GLN A 74 -43.16 30.29 32.95
C GLN A 74 -43.15 28.77 32.82
N ASP A 75 -44.32 28.13 32.73
CA ASP A 75 -44.45 26.68 32.54
C ASP A 75 -43.79 26.19 31.25
N VAL A 76 -43.99 26.89 30.14
CA VAL A 76 -43.34 26.57 28.84
C VAL A 76 -41.83 26.76 28.93
N THR A 77 -41.36 27.77 29.67
CA THR A 77 -39.93 28.01 29.88
C THR A 77 -39.28 26.90 30.71
N ILE A 78 -39.94 26.43 31.77
CA ILE A 78 -39.49 25.29 32.59
C ILE A 78 -39.42 24.01 31.73
N LYS A 79 -40.52 23.67 31.03
CA LYS A 79 -40.58 22.48 30.14
C LYS A 79 -39.52 22.52 29.03
N ARG A 80 -39.18 23.70 28.52
CA ARG A 80 -38.09 23.89 27.55
C ARG A 80 -36.71 23.61 28.15
N GLU A 81 -36.46 24.03 29.38
CA GLU A 81 -35.18 23.76 30.06
C GLU A 81 -35.05 22.29 30.51
N GLU A 82 -36.15 21.65 30.93
CA GLU A 82 -36.20 20.22 31.23
C GLU A 82 -35.94 19.35 29.99
N THR A 83 -36.61 19.63 28.88
CA THR A 83 -36.37 18.92 27.61
C THR A 83 -34.96 19.17 27.07
N LYS A 84 -34.42 20.38 27.20
CA LYS A 84 -33.00 20.69 26.91
C LYS A 84 -32.04 19.85 27.76
N LYS A 85 -32.26 19.76 29.09
CA LYS A 85 -31.44 18.93 29.99
C LYS A 85 -31.54 17.44 29.65
N LYS A 86 -32.72 16.94 29.27
CA LYS A 86 -32.90 15.56 28.80
C LYS A 86 -32.10 15.29 27.53
N MET A 87 -32.23 16.13 26.49
CA MET A 87 -31.46 16.01 25.25
C MET A 87 -29.94 16.12 25.50
N GLU A 88 -29.50 16.96 26.44
CA GLU A 88 -28.09 17.07 26.79
C GLU A 88 -27.55 15.80 27.49
N LYS A 89 -28.35 15.17 28.35
CA LYS A 89 -28.02 13.86 28.95
C LYS A 89 -27.93 12.77 27.89
N GLU A 90 -28.95 12.66 27.02
CA GLU A 90 -28.98 11.70 25.93
C GLU A 90 -27.79 11.90 24.98
N LYS A 91 -27.45 13.15 24.61
CA LYS A 91 -26.26 13.47 23.82
C LYS A 91 -24.96 13.01 24.48
N LYS A 92 -24.82 13.16 25.80
CA LYS A 92 -23.64 12.66 26.55
C LYS A 92 -23.58 11.13 26.55
N GLU A 93 -24.71 10.44 26.71
CA GLU A 93 -24.78 8.99 26.62
C GLU A 93 -24.48 8.45 25.22
N PHE A 94 -24.91 9.14 24.15
CA PHE A 94 -24.55 8.77 22.78
C PHE A 94 -23.06 9.00 22.50
N LEU A 95 -22.49 10.13 22.93
CA LEU A 95 -21.07 10.42 22.76
C LEU A 95 -20.17 9.43 23.52
N GLN A 96 -20.60 8.96 24.70
CA GLN A 96 -19.90 7.90 25.42
C GLN A 96 -19.94 6.58 24.63
N LYS A 97 -21.13 6.15 24.17
CA LYS A 97 -21.29 4.92 23.36
C LYS A 97 -20.48 4.96 22.07
N GLU A 98 -20.34 6.14 21.44
CA GLU A 98 -19.48 6.34 20.27
C GLU A 98 -17.99 6.10 20.60
N GLN A 99 -17.51 6.62 21.74
CA GLN A 99 -16.14 6.40 22.22
C GLN A 99 -15.89 4.94 22.61
N ASP A 100 -16.84 4.31 23.31
CA ASP A 100 -16.74 2.89 23.71
C ASP A 100 -16.68 1.96 22.49
N LEU A 101 -17.55 2.17 21.50
CA LEU A 101 -17.54 1.42 20.23
C LEU A 101 -16.24 1.64 19.45
N LYS A 102 -15.74 2.89 19.40
CA LYS A 102 -14.46 3.20 18.74
C LYS A 102 -13.29 2.48 19.40
N ALA A 103 -13.25 2.43 20.73
CA ALA A 103 -12.22 1.71 21.48
C ALA A 103 -12.28 0.19 21.25
N GLU A 104 -13.49 -0.40 21.18
CA GLU A 104 -13.63 -1.84 20.87
C GLU A 104 -13.23 -2.15 19.42
N ILE A 105 -13.55 -1.29 18.46
CA ILE A 105 -13.07 -1.41 17.06
C ILE A 105 -11.54 -1.39 17.02
N GLU A 106 -10.89 -0.43 17.67
CA GLU A 106 -9.42 -0.32 17.72
C GLU A 106 -8.79 -1.57 18.36
N LYS A 107 -9.35 -2.05 19.47
CA LYS A 107 -8.97 -3.29 20.17
C LYS A 107 -9.11 -4.54 19.30
N LEU A 108 -10.17 -4.64 18.49
CA LEU A 108 -10.37 -5.73 17.54
C LEU A 108 -9.38 -5.65 16.36
N CYS A 109 -9.10 -4.44 15.83
CA CYS A 109 -8.11 -4.24 14.78
C CYS A 109 -6.68 -4.59 15.23
N GLU A 110 -6.30 -4.19 16.45
CA GLU A 110 -5.00 -4.56 17.05
C GLU A 110 -4.91 -6.07 17.29
N LYS A 111 -5.98 -6.71 17.78
CA LYS A 111 -6.04 -8.18 17.93
C LYS A 111 -5.86 -8.90 16.59
N GLY A 112 -6.56 -8.48 15.55
CA GLY A 112 -6.45 -9.06 14.20
C GLY A 112 -5.04 -8.90 13.61
N ARG A 113 -4.44 -7.70 13.75
CA ARG A 113 -3.03 -7.46 13.36
C ARG A 113 -2.07 -8.38 14.09
N ARG A 114 -2.23 -8.57 15.40
CA ARG A 114 -1.38 -9.44 16.21
C ARG A 114 -1.47 -10.90 15.75
N GLN A 115 -2.68 -11.41 15.53
CA GLN A 115 -2.88 -12.79 15.04
C GLN A 115 -2.23 -13.02 13.67
N LEU A 116 -2.25 -12.03 12.77
CA LEU A 116 -1.55 -12.11 11.48
C LEU A 116 -0.02 -12.11 11.65
N TRP A 117 0.53 -11.31 12.56
CA TRP A 117 1.96 -11.32 12.88
C TRP A 117 2.41 -12.61 13.56
N GLU A 118 1.61 -13.17 14.48
CA GLU A 118 1.87 -14.46 15.13
C GLU A 118 1.88 -15.61 14.10
N MET A 119 0.90 -15.63 13.18
CA MET A 119 0.82 -16.62 12.10
C MET A 119 2.00 -16.53 11.12
N GLU A 120 2.37 -15.33 10.67
CA GLU A 120 3.51 -15.17 9.74
C GLU A 120 4.86 -15.46 10.43
N LEU A 121 5.00 -15.13 11.73
CA LEU A 121 6.17 -15.49 12.53
C LEU A 121 6.32 -17.01 12.69
N ASP A 122 5.22 -17.73 12.94
CA ASP A 122 5.24 -19.19 13.00
C ASP A 122 5.58 -19.82 11.64
N LYS A 123 4.95 -19.35 10.57
CA LYS A 123 5.25 -19.74 9.19
C LYS A 123 6.72 -19.54 8.83
N LEU A 124 7.31 -18.38 9.18
CA LEU A 124 8.74 -18.11 8.95
C LEU A 124 9.66 -19.00 9.80
N LYS A 125 9.30 -19.30 11.06
CA LYS A 125 10.04 -20.26 11.89
C LYS A 125 10.00 -21.67 11.30
N ASN A 126 8.84 -22.13 10.84
CA ASN A 126 8.67 -23.44 10.23
C ASN A 126 9.45 -23.54 8.91
N GLN A 127 9.44 -22.48 8.09
CA GLN A 127 10.29 -22.39 6.88
C GLN A 127 11.79 -22.41 7.23
N HIS A 128 12.23 -21.69 8.27
CA HIS A 128 13.62 -21.71 8.71
C HIS A 128 14.06 -23.10 9.22
N ASN A 129 13.24 -23.74 10.05
CA ASN A 129 13.48 -25.08 10.56
C ASN A 129 13.58 -26.12 9.42
N GLU A 130 12.69 -26.03 8.44
CA GLU A 130 12.67 -26.90 7.26
C GLU A 130 13.89 -26.67 6.34
N ILE A 131 14.29 -25.41 6.12
CA ILE A 131 15.52 -25.08 5.38
C ILE A 131 16.75 -25.62 6.10
N ASN A 132 16.85 -25.44 7.43
CA ASN A 132 17.96 -25.99 8.22
C ASN A 132 18.00 -27.52 8.16
N ARG A 133 16.85 -28.19 8.28
CA ARG A 133 16.73 -29.65 8.15
C ARG A 133 17.26 -30.14 6.80
N ASN A 134 16.78 -29.55 5.71
CA ASN A 134 17.21 -29.91 4.36
C ASN A 134 18.71 -29.60 4.12
N ILE A 135 19.25 -28.50 4.65
CA ILE A 135 20.70 -28.20 4.57
C ILE A 135 21.53 -29.28 5.29
N LEU A 136 21.10 -29.75 6.47
CA LEU A 136 21.78 -30.82 7.19
C LEU A 136 21.71 -32.15 6.42
N GLU A 137 20.55 -32.49 5.85
CA GLU A 137 20.36 -33.71 5.05
C GLU A 137 21.17 -33.69 3.74
N GLU A 138 21.23 -32.55 3.02
CA GLU A 138 22.11 -32.40 1.85
C GLU A 138 23.60 -32.48 2.24
N THR A 139 23.98 -31.88 3.37
CA THR A 139 25.38 -31.91 3.85
C THR A 139 25.81 -33.34 4.22
N GLU A 140 24.94 -34.09 4.92
CA GLU A 140 25.20 -35.49 5.27
C GLU A 140 25.24 -36.38 4.01
N ARG A 141 24.36 -36.13 3.04
CA ARG A 141 24.33 -36.86 1.75
C ARG A 141 25.60 -36.60 0.92
N ALA A 142 26.04 -35.35 0.85
CA ALA A 142 27.28 -34.98 0.17
C ALA A 142 28.51 -35.61 0.86
N TRP A 143 28.58 -35.56 2.19
CA TRP A 143 29.66 -36.20 2.98
C TRP A 143 29.71 -37.72 2.78
N LYS A 144 28.55 -38.41 2.79
CA LYS A 144 28.45 -39.84 2.44
C LYS A 144 28.94 -40.11 1.01
N ALA A 145 28.63 -39.25 0.05
CA ALA A 145 29.09 -39.38 -1.33
C ALA A 145 30.61 -39.14 -1.48
N GLU A 146 31.21 -38.19 -0.75
CA GLU A 146 32.67 -38.00 -0.71
C GLU A 146 33.38 -39.27 -0.19
N ILE A 147 32.86 -39.89 0.88
CA ILE A 147 33.39 -41.14 1.44
C ILE A 147 33.27 -42.30 0.45
N LEU A 148 32.08 -42.53 -0.12
CA LEU A 148 31.84 -43.59 -1.09
C LEU A 148 32.69 -43.43 -2.36
N SER A 149 32.94 -42.18 -2.80
CA SER A 149 33.82 -41.90 -3.93
C SER A 149 35.29 -42.22 -3.63
N LEU A 150 35.76 -42.06 -2.39
CA LEU A 150 37.09 -42.49 -1.98
C LEU A 150 37.16 -44.02 -1.86
N GLU A 151 36.15 -44.66 -1.28
CA GLU A 151 36.08 -46.11 -1.08
C GLU A 151 36.05 -46.85 -2.43
N SER A 152 35.18 -46.46 -3.35
CA SER A 152 35.11 -47.04 -4.70
C SER A 152 36.40 -46.81 -5.51
N ARG A 153 37.04 -45.62 -5.39
CA ARG A 153 38.31 -45.34 -6.09
C ARG A 153 39.49 -46.11 -5.48
N LYS A 154 39.48 -46.38 -4.16
CA LYS A 154 40.43 -47.28 -3.49
C LYS A 154 40.27 -48.71 -4.01
N GLU A 155 39.05 -49.23 -4.02
CA GLU A 155 38.73 -50.60 -4.45
C GLU A 155 39.15 -50.85 -5.91
N LEU A 156 38.81 -49.94 -6.83
CA LEU A 156 39.20 -50.04 -8.24
C LEU A 156 40.72 -50.07 -8.46
N LEU A 157 41.49 -49.29 -7.69
CA LEU A 157 42.95 -49.25 -7.81
C LEU A 157 43.62 -50.45 -7.13
N VAL A 158 43.08 -50.92 -5.99
CA VAL A 158 43.53 -52.16 -5.34
C VAL A 158 43.29 -53.35 -6.26
N LEU A 159 42.10 -53.48 -6.88
CA LEU A 159 41.77 -54.57 -7.79
C LEU A 159 42.73 -54.63 -9.00
N LYS A 160 43.07 -53.49 -9.60
CA LYS A 160 44.06 -53.45 -10.72
C LYS A 160 45.49 -53.80 -10.28
N LEU A 161 45.85 -53.51 -9.03
CA LEU A 161 47.13 -53.95 -8.46
C LEU A 161 47.11 -55.45 -8.10
N GLU A 162 45.96 -56.01 -7.74
CA GLU A 162 45.79 -57.45 -7.48
C GLU A 162 45.78 -58.28 -8.76
N GLU A 163 45.23 -57.75 -9.85
CA GLU A 163 45.34 -58.35 -11.19
C GLU A 163 46.82 -58.44 -11.65
N ALA A 164 47.56 -57.33 -11.55
CA ALA A 164 49.00 -57.30 -11.86
C ALA A 164 49.85 -58.12 -10.87
N GLU A 165 49.40 -58.30 -9.63
CA GLU A 165 50.02 -59.21 -8.67
C GLU A 165 49.82 -60.67 -9.09
N LYS A 166 48.62 -61.05 -9.54
CA LYS A 166 48.30 -62.41 -10.02
C LYS A 166 49.00 -62.76 -11.32
N GLU A 167 49.13 -61.80 -12.24
CA GLU A 167 50.02 -61.89 -13.41
C GLU A 167 51.44 -62.27 -12.97
N ALA A 168 52.06 -61.46 -12.10
CA ALA A 168 53.43 -61.69 -11.65
C ALA A 168 53.60 -63.01 -10.86
N GLU A 169 52.62 -63.41 -10.04
CA GLU A 169 52.62 -64.71 -9.36
C GLU A 169 52.53 -65.90 -10.34
N LEU A 170 51.80 -65.77 -11.45
CA LEU A 170 51.69 -66.80 -12.48
C LEU A 170 53.02 -66.99 -13.22
N HIS A 171 53.63 -65.91 -13.72
CA HIS A 171 54.94 -65.97 -14.39
C HIS A 171 56.03 -66.53 -13.44
N LEU A 172 56.00 -66.15 -12.16
CA LEU A 172 56.93 -66.72 -11.17
C LEU A 172 56.67 -68.18 -10.84
N THR A 173 55.43 -68.65 -10.92
CA THR A 173 55.11 -70.08 -10.77
C THR A 173 55.71 -70.89 -11.93
N TYR A 174 55.56 -70.40 -13.16
CA TYR A 174 56.19 -71.01 -14.35
C TYR A 174 57.73 -71.03 -14.23
N LEU A 175 58.36 -69.89 -13.94
CA LEU A 175 59.82 -69.76 -13.82
C LEU A 175 60.42 -70.54 -12.62
N LYS A 176 59.60 -70.95 -11.64
CA LYS A 176 60.01 -71.85 -10.54
C LYS A 176 59.91 -73.33 -10.90
N SER A 177 59.14 -73.69 -11.93
CA SER A 177 59.01 -75.07 -12.43
C SER A 177 60.05 -75.41 -13.53
N ALA A 178 60.60 -74.39 -14.19
CA ALA A 178 61.68 -74.54 -15.16
C ALA A 178 63.03 -74.88 -14.48
N PRO A 179 63.95 -75.60 -15.16
CA PRO A 179 65.30 -75.85 -14.64
C PRO A 179 66.07 -74.56 -14.32
N PRO A 180 66.88 -74.53 -13.25
CA PRO A 180 67.69 -73.37 -12.89
C PRO A 180 68.86 -73.20 -13.87
N THR A 181 68.69 -72.31 -14.84
CA THR A 181 69.70 -71.91 -15.82
C THR A 181 70.00 -70.42 -15.67
N LEU A 182 71.10 -69.93 -16.23
CA LEU A 182 71.42 -68.50 -16.18
C LEU A 182 70.37 -67.64 -16.94
N GLU A 183 69.67 -68.25 -17.90
CA GLU A 183 68.56 -67.63 -18.66
C GLU A 183 67.25 -67.59 -17.86
N THR A 184 66.92 -68.61 -17.05
CA THR A 184 65.70 -68.59 -16.22
C THR A 184 65.87 -67.79 -14.92
N MET A 185 67.09 -67.70 -14.40
CA MET A 185 67.38 -67.02 -13.13
C MET A 185 67.23 -65.49 -13.19
N ARG A 186 67.60 -64.83 -14.31
CA ARG A 186 67.48 -63.37 -14.42
C ARG A 186 66.01 -62.90 -14.50
N PRO A 187 65.16 -63.39 -15.43
CA PRO A 187 63.75 -62.99 -15.49
C PRO A 187 63.02 -63.29 -14.19
N LYS A 188 63.34 -64.41 -13.51
CA LYS A 188 62.78 -64.74 -12.19
C LYS A 188 63.06 -63.63 -11.17
N GLN A 189 64.30 -63.13 -11.08
CA GLN A 189 64.66 -62.06 -10.16
C GLN A 189 63.98 -60.72 -10.54
N GLU A 190 63.81 -60.45 -11.83
CA GLU A 190 63.11 -59.26 -12.33
C GLU A 190 61.60 -59.32 -12.04
N TRP A 191 60.96 -60.48 -12.22
CA TRP A 191 59.56 -60.73 -11.84
C TRP A 191 59.35 -60.73 -10.31
N GLU A 192 60.30 -61.25 -9.52
CA GLU A 192 60.27 -61.13 -8.04
C GLU A 192 60.36 -59.67 -7.59
N MET A 193 61.19 -58.86 -8.26
CA MET A 193 61.29 -57.42 -8.02
C MET A 193 60.04 -56.66 -8.49
N ARG A 194 59.41 -57.05 -9.61
CA ARG A 194 58.10 -56.53 -10.07
C ARG A 194 57.02 -56.82 -9.02
N LEU A 195 56.88 -58.07 -8.59
CA LEU A 195 55.89 -58.52 -7.61
C LEU A 195 56.02 -57.74 -6.29
N ASN A 196 57.25 -57.58 -5.79
CA ASN A 196 57.49 -56.83 -4.56
C ASN A 196 57.11 -55.34 -4.70
N ARG A 197 57.44 -54.69 -5.83
CA ARG A 197 56.99 -53.31 -6.08
C ARG A 197 55.46 -53.20 -6.14
N ILE A 198 54.78 -54.14 -6.80
CA ILE A 198 53.30 -54.14 -6.90
C ILE A 198 52.68 -54.28 -5.50
N ARG A 199 53.17 -55.20 -4.66
CA ARG A 199 52.70 -55.39 -3.28
C ARG A 199 52.89 -54.12 -2.42
N MET A 200 54.09 -53.55 -2.40
CA MET A 200 54.38 -52.31 -1.67
C MET A 200 53.53 -51.13 -2.18
N THR A 201 53.27 -51.07 -3.48
CA THR A 201 52.38 -50.06 -4.08
C THR A 201 50.92 -50.27 -3.65
N LYS A 202 50.44 -51.51 -3.62
CA LYS A 202 49.07 -51.86 -3.18
C LYS A 202 48.81 -51.50 -1.72
N GLU A 203 49.79 -51.75 -0.85
CA GLU A 203 49.75 -51.40 0.56
C GLU A 203 49.75 -49.87 0.73
N SER A 204 50.74 -49.17 0.16
CA SER A 204 50.82 -47.71 0.22
C SER A 204 49.59 -46.99 -0.34
N VAL A 205 48.94 -47.54 -1.38
CA VAL A 205 47.68 -47.00 -1.92
C VAL A 205 46.52 -47.23 -0.97
N ARG A 206 46.38 -48.45 -0.41
CA ARG A 206 45.34 -48.77 0.57
C ARG A 206 45.39 -47.81 1.75
N ASP A 207 46.59 -47.54 2.27
CA ASP A 207 46.80 -46.71 3.45
C ASP A 207 46.49 -45.23 3.15
N GLN A 208 47.05 -44.65 2.08
CA GLN A 208 46.73 -43.28 1.65
C GLN A 208 45.22 -43.03 1.50
N PHE A 209 44.49 -43.98 0.90
CA PHE A 209 43.05 -43.84 0.78
C PHE A 209 42.33 -44.02 2.13
N ASN A 210 42.78 -44.92 3.01
CA ASN A 210 42.20 -45.08 4.34
C ASN A 210 42.39 -43.80 5.18
N ASP A 211 43.58 -43.18 5.16
CA ASP A 211 43.87 -41.90 5.82
C ASP A 211 42.95 -40.79 5.30
N HIS A 212 42.76 -40.70 3.97
CA HIS A 212 41.87 -39.72 3.37
C HIS A 212 40.40 -39.96 3.74
N ILE A 213 39.94 -41.23 3.76
CA ILE A 213 38.60 -41.61 4.22
C ILE A 213 38.43 -41.21 5.69
N GLN A 214 39.44 -41.41 6.54
CA GLN A 214 39.37 -41.05 7.95
C GLN A 214 39.40 -39.52 8.17
N MET A 215 40.19 -38.77 7.40
CA MET A 215 40.16 -37.31 7.41
C MET A 215 38.79 -36.76 6.98
N VAL A 216 38.15 -37.34 5.95
CA VAL A 216 36.78 -36.95 5.53
C VAL A 216 35.74 -37.35 6.58
N ARG A 217 35.83 -38.55 7.18
CA ARG A 217 34.96 -38.95 8.30
C ARG A 217 35.09 -38.02 9.51
N ASN A 218 36.27 -37.45 9.74
CA ASN A 218 36.53 -36.44 10.77
C ASN A 218 36.10 -34.99 10.37
N GLY A 219 35.44 -34.81 9.22
CA GLY A 219 34.90 -33.51 8.77
C GLY A 219 35.78 -32.70 7.83
N THR A 220 36.91 -33.24 7.36
CA THR A 220 37.75 -32.58 6.35
C THR A 220 37.09 -32.70 4.97
N LYS A 221 36.98 -31.61 4.20
CA LYS A 221 36.39 -31.67 2.86
C LYS A 221 37.32 -32.40 1.89
N LEU A 222 36.80 -33.35 1.10
CA LEU A 222 37.57 -34.07 0.08
C LEU A 222 38.30 -33.11 -0.89
N SER A 223 37.64 -32.00 -1.25
CA SER A 223 38.22 -30.94 -2.10
C SER A 223 39.44 -30.19 -1.52
N SER A 224 39.75 -30.38 -0.23
CA SER A 224 40.91 -29.77 0.44
C SER A 224 42.07 -30.75 0.67
N LEU A 225 41.87 -32.04 0.39
CA LEU A 225 42.91 -33.07 0.48
C LEU A 225 43.72 -33.13 -0.83
N PRO A 226 45.01 -33.54 -0.79
CA PRO A 226 45.78 -33.77 -2.00
C PRO A 226 45.14 -34.89 -2.84
N GLN A 227 45.31 -34.86 -4.17
CA GLN A 227 44.87 -35.98 -4.99
C GLN A 227 45.87 -37.12 -4.88
N ILE A 228 45.44 -38.25 -4.31
CA ILE A 228 46.22 -39.50 -4.37
C ILE A 228 46.39 -39.85 -5.86
N PRO A 229 47.63 -39.95 -6.38
CA PRO A 229 47.87 -40.18 -7.80
C PRO A 229 47.47 -41.60 -8.21
N THR A 230 47.14 -41.79 -9.50
CA THR A 230 46.95 -43.13 -10.05
C THR A 230 48.30 -43.87 -10.06
N PRO A 231 48.42 -45.05 -9.43
CA PRO A 231 49.64 -45.83 -9.44
C PRO A 231 50.06 -46.18 -10.87
N THR A 232 51.30 -45.88 -11.22
CA THR A 232 51.90 -46.38 -12.46
C THR A 232 52.42 -47.78 -12.19
N LEU A 233 51.83 -48.79 -12.82
CA LEU A 233 52.37 -50.15 -12.77
C LEU A 233 53.81 -50.15 -13.33
N PRO A 234 54.75 -50.92 -12.74
CA PRO A 234 56.03 -51.15 -13.41
C PRO A 234 55.79 -51.78 -14.79
N PRO A 235 56.69 -51.58 -15.77
CA PRO A 235 56.65 -52.38 -17.00
C PRO A 235 56.89 -53.87 -16.67
N PRO A 236 56.31 -54.82 -17.43
CA PRO A 236 56.71 -56.22 -17.32
C PRO A 236 58.20 -56.35 -17.74
N PRO A 237 58.95 -57.32 -17.17
CA PRO A 237 60.25 -57.72 -17.70
C PRO A 237 60.16 -58.01 -19.20
N SER A 238 61.23 -57.72 -19.95
CA SER A 238 61.24 -57.95 -21.40
C SER A 238 61.10 -59.43 -21.69
N GLU A 239 60.03 -59.82 -22.38
CA GLU A 239 59.84 -61.21 -22.80
C GLU A 239 60.91 -61.58 -23.84
N THR A 240 61.93 -62.32 -23.40
CA THR A 240 62.54 -63.33 -24.26
C THR A 240 61.47 -64.38 -24.57
N ASP A 241 61.31 -64.78 -25.83
CA ASP A 241 60.26 -65.69 -26.36
C ASP A 241 60.25 -67.12 -25.75
N PHE A 242 60.06 -67.23 -24.44
CA PHE A 242 59.97 -68.49 -23.70
C PHE A 242 58.53 -69.00 -23.73
N MET A 243 58.15 -69.49 -24.91
CA MET A 243 56.82 -69.88 -25.35
C MET A 243 55.82 -70.27 -24.23
N LEU A 244 54.84 -69.38 -24.00
CA LEU A 244 53.48 -69.86 -23.82
C LEU A 244 52.95 -70.29 -25.19
N THR A 245 53.15 -71.56 -25.54
CA THR A 245 52.42 -72.21 -26.65
C THR A 245 50.96 -72.39 -26.23
N ALA A 246 50.24 -71.29 -26.12
CA ALA A 246 48.79 -71.30 -25.95
C ALA A 246 48.17 -72.09 -27.10
N PHE A 247 47.19 -72.95 -26.78
CA PHE A 247 46.61 -73.89 -27.73
C PHE A 247 46.11 -73.17 -28.99
N GLN A 248 46.76 -73.42 -30.11
CA GLN A 248 46.30 -73.02 -31.44
C GLN A 248 44.87 -73.54 -31.66
N PRO A 249 43.86 -72.66 -31.85
CA PRO A 249 42.51 -73.11 -32.20
C PRO A 249 42.53 -73.63 -33.64
N ASN A 250 42.65 -74.96 -33.78
CA ASN A 250 42.82 -75.64 -35.06
C ASN A 250 41.68 -75.28 -36.03
N PRO A 251 41.95 -74.58 -37.16
CA PRO A 251 40.92 -73.91 -37.97
C PRO A 251 40.23 -74.85 -38.97
N SER A 252 39.87 -76.07 -38.55
CA SER A 252 39.50 -77.18 -39.46
C SER A 252 38.33 -78.07 -39.01
N LEU A 253 37.41 -77.58 -38.16
CA LEU A 253 36.13 -78.27 -37.91
C LEU A 253 34.94 -77.29 -37.95
N THR A 254 34.17 -77.33 -39.03
CA THR A 254 32.88 -76.62 -39.16
C THR A 254 31.73 -77.48 -38.61
N PRO A 255 31.02 -77.11 -37.53
CA PRO A 255 29.84 -77.81 -37.06
C PRO A 255 28.65 -77.46 -37.97
N ARG A 256 28.19 -78.40 -38.79
CA ARG A 256 27.03 -78.20 -39.66
C ARG A 256 25.74 -78.56 -38.90
N LEU A 257 24.95 -77.57 -38.52
CA LEU A 257 23.60 -77.77 -37.98
C LEU A 257 22.52 -77.60 -39.06
N PRO A 258 21.45 -78.41 -39.07
CA PRO A 258 20.39 -78.31 -40.07
C PRO A 258 19.18 -77.49 -39.58
N PHE A 259 18.51 -76.86 -40.56
CA PHE A 259 17.21 -76.14 -40.49
C PHE A 259 17.19 -74.73 -39.85
N PRO A 260 16.47 -73.77 -40.46
CA PRO A 260 16.32 -72.40 -39.94
C PRO A 260 15.00 -72.18 -39.17
N ILE A 261 15.00 -71.25 -38.21
CA ILE A 261 13.79 -70.66 -37.61
C ILE A 261 13.99 -69.12 -37.56
N GLY A 262 12.89 -68.38 -37.76
CA GLY A 262 12.88 -66.93 -37.90
C GLY A 262 13.04 -66.13 -36.58
N PRO A 263 13.12 -64.79 -36.68
CA PRO A 263 13.53 -63.93 -35.56
C PRO A 263 12.39 -63.58 -34.59
N VAL A 264 12.71 -63.55 -33.29
CA VAL A 264 11.93 -62.87 -32.24
C VAL A 264 12.90 -62.07 -31.37
N PRO A 265 12.81 -60.73 -31.29
CA PRO A 265 13.75 -59.91 -30.52
C PRO A 265 13.29 -59.71 -29.07
N VAL A 266 14.12 -60.12 -28.11
CA VAL A 266 14.02 -59.72 -26.69
C VAL A 266 15.41 -59.33 -26.18
N PRO A 267 15.76 -58.04 -26.08
CA PRO A 267 17.09 -57.61 -25.68
C PRO A 267 17.23 -57.54 -24.16
N MET A 268 17.77 -58.60 -23.53
CA MET A 268 18.44 -58.45 -22.24
C MET A 268 19.90 -58.06 -22.47
N VAL A 269 20.24 -56.80 -22.17
CA VAL A 269 21.60 -56.27 -22.31
C VAL A 269 22.25 -56.14 -20.94
N MET A 270 23.25 -56.98 -20.69
CA MET A 270 24.24 -56.79 -19.61
C MET A 270 25.42 -56.00 -20.17
N PRO A 271 25.75 -54.80 -19.67
CA PRO A 271 26.96 -54.09 -20.07
C PRO A 271 28.20 -54.71 -19.42
N SER A 272 29.18 -55.11 -20.23
CA SER A 272 30.54 -55.43 -19.77
C SER A 272 31.50 -54.27 -20.08
N ALA A 273 32.56 -54.12 -19.28
CA ALA A 273 33.63 -53.13 -19.48
C ALA A 273 34.68 -53.68 -20.48
N ASP A 274 35.54 -52.91 -21.17
CA ASP A 274 36.43 -51.85 -20.65
C ASP A 274 36.73 -50.78 -21.76
N PRO A 275 37.92 -50.14 -21.97
CA PRO A 275 37.91 -48.67 -21.94
C PRO A 275 38.56 -47.94 -23.15
N ARG A 276 37.83 -46.97 -23.73
CA ARG A 276 38.24 -45.54 -23.84
C ARG A 276 37.31 -44.73 -24.76
N ALA A 277 37.24 -43.42 -24.48
CA ALA A 277 36.85 -42.37 -25.41
C ALA A 277 35.46 -42.48 -26.10
N LEU A 278 34.38 -42.53 -25.29
CA LEU A 278 33.10 -41.96 -25.70
C LEU A 278 32.73 -40.79 -24.78
N SER A 279 32.98 -39.57 -25.27
CA SER A 279 32.46 -38.34 -24.67
C SER A 279 30.98 -38.20 -25.04
N PHE A 280 30.08 -38.50 -24.10
CA PHE A 280 28.64 -38.27 -24.30
C PHE A 280 28.25 -36.82 -23.95
N PRO A 281 27.45 -36.14 -24.80
CA PRO A 281 26.95 -34.80 -24.51
C PRO A 281 25.81 -34.84 -23.49
N LEU A 282 25.87 -33.98 -22.47
CA LEU A 282 24.73 -33.69 -21.61
C LEU A 282 23.80 -32.68 -22.29
N LEU A 283 22.59 -33.12 -22.65
CA LEU A 283 21.48 -32.24 -23.00
C LEU A 283 20.27 -32.59 -22.14
N ASN A 284 19.80 -31.61 -21.36
CA ASN A 284 18.49 -31.67 -20.71
C ASN A 284 17.37 -31.62 -21.76
N PRO A 285 16.23 -32.30 -21.53
CA PRO A 285 15.08 -32.22 -22.42
C PRO A 285 14.23 -30.96 -22.15
N ALA A 286 13.97 -30.16 -23.19
CA ALA A 286 12.61 -29.70 -23.56
C ALA A 286 12.58 -28.69 -24.74
N ILE A 287 11.96 -29.11 -25.84
CA ILE A 287 10.97 -28.35 -26.65
C ILE A 287 11.43 -27.10 -27.45
N SER A 288 11.14 -27.11 -28.76
CA SER A 288 11.31 -26.03 -29.76
C SER A 288 10.22 -24.92 -29.64
N ARG A 289 10.16 -23.77 -30.35
CA ARG A 289 10.69 -23.22 -31.63
C ARG A 289 10.27 -21.70 -31.69
N PRO A 290 10.26 -20.95 -32.83
CA PRO A 290 11.29 -20.51 -33.80
C PRO A 290 11.61 -18.98 -33.75
N ASN A 291 12.45 -18.49 -34.70
CA ASN A 291 12.68 -17.07 -35.11
C ASN A 291 13.51 -16.16 -34.14
N GLN A 292 14.36 -15.22 -34.58
CA GLN A 292 14.82 -14.79 -35.93
C GLN A 292 16.37 -14.51 -35.97
N PRO A 293 17.01 -13.58 -36.73
CA PRO A 293 18.27 -13.87 -37.43
C PRO A 293 19.56 -13.34 -36.76
N SER A 294 20.71 -13.80 -37.25
CA SER A 294 22.06 -13.37 -36.85
C SER A 294 22.56 -12.12 -37.61
N PRO A 295 23.34 -11.23 -36.98
CA PRO A 295 24.17 -10.23 -37.66
C PRO A 295 25.63 -10.72 -37.84
N PRO A 296 26.34 -10.32 -38.92
CA PRO A 296 27.76 -10.58 -39.09
C PRO A 296 28.66 -9.44 -38.55
N LEU A 297 29.89 -9.81 -38.20
CA LEU A 297 31.10 -8.96 -38.13
C LEU A 297 32.15 -9.57 -39.09
N PRO A 298 33.29 -8.91 -39.41
CA PRO A 298 33.78 -7.61 -38.95
C PRO A 298 34.17 -6.62 -40.08
N ALA A 299 34.54 -5.39 -39.71
CA ALA A 299 35.38 -4.50 -40.50
C ALA A 299 36.28 -3.66 -39.56
N SER A 300 37.35 -3.06 -40.08
CA SER A 300 38.45 -2.47 -39.31
C SER A 300 38.66 -0.97 -39.59
N GLN A 301 39.69 -0.37 -38.97
CA GLN A 301 40.10 1.05 -39.03
C GLN A 301 39.24 1.99 -38.17
N GLY A 302 39.76 3.10 -37.61
CA GLY A 302 41.15 3.59 -37.64
C GLY A 302 41.40 4.70 -36.59
N ARG A 303 42.66 5.10 -36.42
CA ARG A 303 43.11 6.16 -35.46
C ARG A 303 42.38 7.50 -35.68
N ASN A 304 42.10 8.25 -34.61
CA ASN A 304 42.80 9.51 -34.26
C ASN A 304 42.17 10.27 -33.06
N SER A 305 42.97 11.16 -32.49
CA SER A 305 42.71 12.18 -31.44
C SER A 305 43.77 13.30 -31.69
N PRO A 306 43.78 14.53 -31.09
CA PRO A 306 43.09 15.00 -29.86
C PRO A 306 42.61 16.49 -29.93
N VAL A 307 42.49 17.18 -28.77
CA VAL A 307 42.61 18.66 -28.58
C VAL A 307 41.44 19.51 -29.12
N VAL A 308 40.78 20.49 -28.45
CA VAL A 308 40.73 21.08 -27.07
C VAL A 308 39.24 21.55 -26.84
N ALA A 309 38.75 22.30 -25.84
CA ALA A 309 39.26 23.19 -24.76
C ALA A 309 38.27 23.16 -23.56
N SER A 310 38.48 23.67 -22.33
CA SER A 310 38.87 25.00 -21.80
C SER A 310 37.84 26.14 -21.98
N VAL A 311 37.54 27.01 -21.01
CA VAL A 311 37.49 26.96 -19.53
C VAL A 311 36.93 28.31 -19.02
N MET A 312 36.10 28.32 -17.96
CA MET A 312 35.92 29.35 -16.91
C MET A 312 34.54 29.11 -16.25
N GLY A 313 34.35 29.14 -14.92
CA GLY A 313 35.18 29.67 -13.83
C GLY A 313 34.63 31.03 -13.41
N THR A 314 34.09 31.25 -12.22
CA THR A 314 34.60 30.95 -10.85
C THR A 314 33.40 30.89 -9.87
N HIS A 315 33.46 30.68 -8.55
CA HIS A 315 34.56 30.72 -7.55
C HIS A 315 34.24 29.76 -6.36
N SER A 316 35.29 29.29 -5.66
CA SER A 316 35.26 28.45 -4.44
C SER A 316 36.06 29.20 -3.32
N PRO A 317 36.63 28.61 -2.23
CA PRO A 317 36.50 27.29 -1.58
C PRO A 317 35.77 27.43 -0.22
N HIS A 318 35.85 26.57 0.82
CA HIS A 318 36.56 25.33 1.17
C HIS A 318 35.64 24.52 2.14
N LEU A 319 35.95 23.41 2.84
CA LEU A 319 37.17 22.66 3.23
C LEU A 319 37.06 21.16 2.83
N SER A 320 38.00 20.32 3.26
CA SER A 320 38.12 18.86 3.00
C SER A 320 39.11 18.24 4.01
N PRO A 321 39.53 16.95 3.96
CA PRO A 321 39.10 15.79 3.15
C PRO A 321 38.44 14.71 4.08
N ALA A 322 38.33 13.39 3.83
CA ALA A 322 38.73 12.45 2.76
C ALA A 322 37.70 11.27 2.76
N ALA A 323 37.75 10.19 1.96
CA ALA A 323 38.66 9.71 0.89
C ALA A 323 37.84 8.83 -0.10
N SER A 324 38.43 8.28 -1.17
CA SER A 324 37.79 7.26 -2.03
C SER A 324 38.79 6.43 -2.86
N ILE A 325 38.69 5.10 -2.81
CA ILE A 325 39.26 4.13 -3.79
C ILE A 325 38.36 2.84 -3.80
N PRO A 326 38.51 1.85 -4.72
CA PRO A 326 37.37 1.34 -5.49
C PRO A 326 37.00 -0.15 -5.23
N PRO A 327 35.88 -0.67 -5.79
CA PRO A 327 35.53 -2.09 -5.72
C PRO A 327 36.27 -2.97 -6.75
N PRO A 328 36.68 -4.20 -6.38
CA PRO A 328 37.15 -5.24 -7.31
C PRO A 328 36.01 -6.09 -7.91
N PRO A 329 36.28 -6.95 -8.92
CA PRO A 329 35.26 -7.71 -9.65
C PRO A 329 34.75 -8.96 -8.91
N GLY A 330 33.63 -9.53 -9.38
CA GLY A 330 32.95 -10.64 -8.70
C GLY A 330 32.71 -11.92 -9.50
N LEU A 331 32.41 -12.98 -8.74
CA LEU A 331 31.70 -14.22 -9.07
C LEU A 331 30.90 -14.55 -7.78
N GLY A 332 29.70 -15.12 -7.78
CA GLY A 332 28.84 -15.64 -8.84
C GLY A 332 27.88 -16.62 -8.16
N GLY A 333 26.61 -16.25 -7.97
CA GLY A 333 25.75 -16.96 -7.01
C GLY A 333 24.26 -16.73 -7.24
N VAL A 334 23.65 -17.68 -7.93
CA VAL A 334 22.22 -17.82 -8.26
C VAL A 334 21.28 -17.42 -7.10
N ASN A 335 20.27 -16.59 -7.40
CA ASN A 335 18.93 -16.86 -6.87
C ASN A 335 17.81 -16.41 -7.82
N VAL A 336 16.67 -17.10 -7.76
CA VAL A 336 15.64 -17.06 -8.80
C VAL A 336 14.80 -15.78 -8.72
N THR A 337 14.76 -15.02 -9.80
CA THR A 337 13.74 -13.98 -10.01
C THR A 337 12.50 -14.60 -10.66
N PRO A 338 11.28 -14.34 -10.17
CA PRO A 338 10.06 -14.75 -10.88
C PRO A 338 9.96 -14.07 -12.25
N GLU A 339 9.56 -14.80 -13.29
CA GLU A 339 9.46 -14.31 -14.67
C GLU A 339 8.30 -13.32 -14.90
N PHE A 340 8.45 -12.10 -14.37
CA PHE A 340 7.73 -10.96 -14.93
C PHE A 340 8.34 -10.57 -16.27
N HIS A 341 7.76 -11.14 -17.33
CA HIS A 341 7.90 -10.72 -18.73
C HIS A 341 8.14 -9.21 -18.82
N ARG A 342 9.22 -8.80 -19.49
CA ARG A 342 9.63 -7.38 -19.62
C ARG A 342 8.80 -6.64 -20.68
N LEU A 343 7.49 -6.71 -20.53
CA LEU A 343 6.53 -5.79 -21.12
C LEU A 343 6.92 -4.34 -20.80
N GLN A 344 6.71 -3.45 -21.76
CA GLN A 344 7.08 -2.04 -21.68
C GLN A 344 6.34 -1.34 -20.51
N PRO A 345 6.87 -0.21 -20.01
CA PRO A 345 6.18 0.59 -18.99
C PRO A 345 4.75 1.02 -19.41
N ALA A 346 4.51 1.17 -20.72
CA ALA A 346 3.19 1.45 -21.29
C ALA A 346 2.20 0.30 -21.04
N ASP A 347 2.52 -0.93 -21.46
CA ASP A 347 1.66 -2.11 -21.36
C ASP A 347 1.19 -2.38 -19.92
N LYS A 348 2.04 -2.07 -18.94
CA LYS A 348 1.73 -2.23 -17.51
C LYS A 348 0.75 -1.17 -16.99
N LEU A 349 0.85 0.06 -17.48
CA LEU A 349 -0.15 1.09 -17.21
C LEU A 349 -1.48 0.77 -17.92
N GLU A 350 -1.42 0.24 -19.13
CA GLU A 350 -2.60 -0.05 -19.94
C GLU A 350 -3.45 -1.18 -19.35
N LYS A 351 -2.83 -2.30 -18.94
CA LYS A 351 -3.50 -3.39 -18.21
C LYS A 351 -4.03 -2.98 -16.82
N LEU A 352 -3.43 -1.95 -16.21
CA LEU A 352 -3.92 -1.37 -14.96
C LEU A 352 -5.14 -0.46 -15.20
N LEU A 353 -5.13 0.32 -16.28
CA LEU A 353 -6.30 1.10 -16.73
C LEU A 353 -7.47 0.17 -17.09
N GLU A 354 -7.25 -0.93 -17.81
CA GLU A 354 -8.28 -1.92 -18.13
C GLU A 354 -8.93 -2.51 -16.86
N LYS A 355 -8.12 -2.96 -15.89
CA LYS A 355 -8.64 -3.51 -14.61
C LYS A 355 -9.46 -2.50 -13.81
N LEU A 356 -9.07 -1.23 -13.85
CA LEU A 356 -9.80 -0.15 -13.20
C LEU A 356 -11.10 0.21 -13.96
N LEU A 357 -11.09 0.24 -15.30
CA LEU A 357 -12.29 0.44 -16.11
C LEU A 357 -13.32 -0.69 -15.91
N ALA A 358 -12.87 -1.93 -15.74
CA ALA A 358 -13.74 -3.06 -15.37
C ALA A 358 -14.35 -2.96 -13.96
N ARG A 359 -13.78 -2.12 -13.08
CA ARG A 359 -14.27 -1.83 -11.71
C ARG A 359 -15.12 -0.55 -11.66
N PHE A 360 -14.88 0.39 -12.57
CA PHE A 360 -15.51 1.71 -12.67
C PHE A 360 -15.97 2.00 -14.12
N PRO A 361 -16.98 1.29 -14.65
CA PRO A 361 -17.46 1.46 -16.02
C PRO A 361 -18.04 2.86 -16.32
N GLN A 362 -18.37 3.64 -15.29
CA GLN A 362 -18.78 5.04 -15.37
C GLN A 362 -17.63 6.03 -15.70
N CYS A 363 -16.40 5.55 -15.91
CA CYS A 363 -15.22 6.36 -16.19
C CYS A 363 -14.64 6.06 -17.56
N ASN A 364 -14.13 7.08 -18.25
CA ASN A 364 -13.32 6.90 -19.46
C ASN A 364 -11.81 6.84 -19.12
N LYS A 365 -11.02 6.28 -20.05
CA LYS A 365 -9.57 6.06 -19.89
C LYS A 365 -8.81 7.35 -19.53
N ALA A 366 -9.22 8.51 -20.06
CA ALA A 366 -8.56 9.80 -19.80
C ALA A 366 -8.90 10.36 -18.40
N GLN A 367 -10.16 10.30 -17.97
CA GLN A 367 -10.58 10.65 -16.60
C GLN A 367 -9.80 9.82 -15.58
N LEU A 368 -9.72 8.51 -15.82
CA LEU A 368 -9.01 7.58 -14.95
C LEU A 368 -7.51 7.86 -14.89
N THR A 369 -6.86 8.14 -16.03
CA THR A 369 -5.45 8.60 -16.05
C THR A 369 -5.26 9.91 -15.28
N ASN A 370 -6.20 10.85 -15.37
CA ASN A 370 -6.16 12.10 -14.60
C ASN A 370 -6.27 11.85 -13.09
N ILE A 371 -7.20 10.99 -12.66
CA ILE A 371 -7.36 10.59 -11.25
C ILE A 371 -6.11 9.89 -10.71
N LEU A 372 -5.51 8.97 -11.47
CA LEU A 372 -4.23 8.33 -11.10
C LEU A 372 -3.10 9.36 -10.93
N GLN A 373 -3.05 10.39 -11.79
CA GLN A 373 -2.11 11.49 -11.66
C GLN A 373 -2.41 12.39 -10.44
N GLN A 374 -3.68 12.65 -10.12
CA GLN A 374 -4.08 13.37 -8.89
C GLN A 374 -3.63 12.62 -7.63
N ILE A 375 -3.87 11.30 -7.57
CA ILE A 375 -3.44 10.43 -6.47
C ILE A 375 -1.90 10.45 -6.35
N LYS A 376 -1.18 10.35 -7.47
CA LYS A 376 0.29 10.45 -7.52
C LYS A 376 0.79 11.80 -7.01
N THR A 377 0.16 12.91 -7.36
CA THR A 377 0.55 14.24 -6.83
C THR A 377 0.26 14.39 -5.34
N ALA A 378 -0.86 13.87 -4.84
CA ALA A 378 -1.22 13.95 -3.43
C ALA A 378 -0.32 13.07 -2.53
N ARG A 379 0.01 11.84 -2.96
CA ARG A 379 0.85 10.88 -2.20
C ARG A 379 2.34 11.01 -2.51
N ARG A 380 2.74 11.82 -3.49
CA ARG A 380 4.09 11.93 -4.11
C ARG A 380 4.62 10.64 -4.79
N THR A 381 4.24 9.47 -4.31
CA THR A 381 4.61 8.16 -4.89
C THR A 381 3.41 7.22 -5.02
N MET A 382 3.44 6.37 -6.05
CA MET A 382 2.49 5.28 -6.27
C MET A 382 3.04 3.91 -5.82
N ALA A 383 4.30 3.85 -5.38
CA ALA A 383 4.88 2.61 -4.87
C ALA A 383 4.26 2.20 -3.53
N GLY A 384 4.13 0.88 -3.31
CA GLY A 384 3.49 0.35 -2.10
C GLY A 384 1.98 0.60 -2.02
N LEU A 385 1.29 0.63 -3.16
CA LEU A 385 -0.17 0.53 -3.25
C LEU A 385 -0.54 -0.83 -3.84
N THR A 386 -1.45 -1.55 -3.18
CA THR A 386 -2.16 -2.69 -3.75
C THR A 386 -3.24 -2.23 -4.73
N MET A 387 -3.73 -3.14 -5.59
CA MET A 387 -4.85 -2.82 -6.50
C MET A 387 -6.14 -2.44 -5.75
N GLU A 388 -6.37 -2.97 -4.55
CA GLU A 388 -7.61 -2.69 -3.81
C GLU A 388 -7.57 -1.32 -3.10
N GLU A 389 -6.41 -0.93 -2.53
CA GLU A 389 -6.19 0.45 -2.08
C GLU A 389 -6.28 1.44 -3.25
N LEU A 390 -5.75 1.07 -4.43
CA LEU A 390 -5.83 1.91 -5.62
C LEU A 390 -7.28 2.06 -6.11
N ASN A 391 -8.06 0.98 -6.12
CA ASN A 391 -9.50 1.02 -6.38
C ASN A 391 -10.21 1.96 -5.40
N GLN A 392 -9.91 1.86 -4.10
CA GLN A 392 -10.55 2.67 -3.07
C GLN A 392 -10.18 4.16 -3.17
N LEU A 393 -8.93 4.50 -3.51
CA LEU A 393 -8.50 5.87 -3.77
C LEU A 393 -9.12 6.46 -5.04
N VAL A 394 -9.30 5.64 -6.10
CA VAL A 394 -10.03 6.04 -7.31
C VAL A 394 -11.50 6.28 -7.00
N ALA A 395 -12.16 5.39 -6.25
CA ALA A 395 -13.55 5.54 -5.81
C ALA A 395 -13.75 6.82 -4.98
N ALA A 396 -12.86 7.07 -4.00
CA ALA A 396 -12.89 8.28 -3.19
C ALA A 396 -12.73 9.54 -4.04
N LYS A 397 -11.80 9.55 -5.02
CA LYS A 397 -11.63 10.69 -5.93
C LYS A 397 -12.78 10.88 -6.92
N LEU A 398 -13.48 9.81 -7.30
CA LEU A 398 -14.71 9.89 -8.09
C LEU A 398 -15.86 10.49 -7.29
N ALA A 399 -16.06 10.08 -6.03
CA ALA A 399 -17.02 10.72 -5.13
C ALA A 399 -16.70 12.21 -4.96
N GLU A 400 -15.44 12.55 -4.68
CA GLU A 400 -14.94 13.93 -4.56
C GLU A 400 -15.12 14.77 -5.85
N GLN A 401 -15.16 14.15 -7.03
CA GLN A 401 -15.43 14.83 -8.30
C GLN A 401 -16.93 14.94 -8.56
N GLN A 402 -17.72 13.92 -8.20
CA GLN A 402 -19.19 13.94 -8.30
C GLN A 402 -19.81 14.96 -7.34
N GLU A 403 -19.29 15.09 -6.12
CA GLU A 403 -19.70 16.14 -5.17
C GLU A 403 -19.30 17.53 -5.66
N ARG A 404 -18.12 17.71 -6.25
CA ARG A 404 -17.73 18.99 -6.88
C ARG A 404 -18.54 19.30 -8.14
N ALA A 405 -19.06 18.30 -8.85
CA ALA A 405 -19.98 18.49 -9.96
C ALA A 405 -21.40 18.84 -9.49
N ALA A 406 -21.90 18.22 -8.42
CA ALA A 406 -23.18 18.55 -7.79
C ALA A 406 -23.16 19.96 -7.16
N ALA A 407 -22.08 20.28 -6.43
CA ALA A 407 -21.78 21.64 -5.97
C ALA A 407 -21.41 22.60 -7.12
N GLY A 408 -21.21 22.10 -8.35
CA GLY A 408 -20.98 22.90 -9.55
C GLY A 408 -22.16 23.80 -9.92
N ALA A 409 -23.37 23.50 -9.42
CA ALA A 409 -24.52 24.40 -9.49
C ALA A 409 -24.41 25.63 -8.57
N GLN A 410 -23.47 25.62 -7.61
CA GLN A 410 -23.19 26.73 -6.68
C GLN A 410 -21.67 26.90 -6.47
N SER A 411 -20.98 27.33 -7.52
CA SER A 411 -19.57 27.74 -7.42
C SER A 411 -19.40 28.90 -6.43
N PRO A 412 -18.59 28.76 -5.36
CA PRO A 412 -18.22 29.90 -4.52
C PRO A 412 -17.23 30.78 -5.30
N ALA A 413 -17.73 31.89 -5.84
CA ALA A 413 -16.92 32.83 -6.61
C ALA A 413 -15.73 33.35 -5.78
N ALA A 414 -14.52 33.24 -6.36
CA ALA A 414 -13.21 33.59 -5.81
C ALA A 414 -13.21 34.37 -4.48
N CYS A 415 -13.01 33.66 -3.37
CA CYS A 415 -12.97 34.23 -2.02
C CYS A 415 -11.80 35.21 -1.84
N LYS A 416 -12.06 36.50 -2.07
CA LYS A 416 -11.09 37.59 -1.89
C LYS A 416 -11.05 38.07 -0.43
N LEU A 417 -9.86 38.48 0.02
CA LEU A 417 -9.65 39.03 1.36
C LEU A 417 -9.85 40.56 1.35
N CYS A 418 -10.36 41.08 2.46
CA CYS A 418 -10.49 42.51 2.72
C CYS A 418 -9.11 43.14 2.93
N LEU A 419 -8.74 44.16 2.16
CA LEU A 419 -7.44 44.82 2.32
C LEU A 419 -7.26 45.52 3.68
N MET A 420 -8.35 45.88 4.36
CA MET A 420 -8.31 46.56 5.67
C MET A 420 -8.11 45.59 6.85
N CYS A 421 -8.74 44.42 6.83
CA CYS A 421 -8.79 43.50 7.98
C CYS A 421 -8.30 42.08 7.69
N GLN A 422 -7.90 41.79 6.45
CA GLN A 422 -7.37 40.51 5.95
C GLN A 422 -8.29 39.29 6.15
N LYS A 423 -9.58 39.50 6.45
CA LYS A 423 -10.61 38.45 6.53
C LYS A 423 -11.33 38.27 5.19
N LEU A 424 -11.95 37.11 4.99
CA LEU A 424 -12.80 36.80 3.84
C LEU A 424 -13.93 37.83 3.69
N VAL A 425 -14.18 38.30 2.46
CA VAL A 425 -15.36 39.12 2.14
C VAL A 425 -16.39 38.26 1.43
N GLN A 426 -17.58 38.11 2.03
CA GLN A 426 -18.71 37.49 1.34
C GLN A 426 -19.30 38.47 0.31
N PRO A 427 -19.89 37.99 -0.81
CA PRO A 427 -20.45 38.87 -1.84
C PRO A 427 -21.49 39.88 -1.33
N GLY A 428 -22.26 39.53 -0.29
CA GLY A 428 -23.21 40.43 0.37
C GLY A 428 -22.56 41.57 1.18
N ASP A 429 -21.34 41.38 1.67
CA ASP A 429 -20.62 42.32 2.53
C ASP A 429 -19.59 43.17 1.78
N LEU A 430 -19.36 42.87 0.50
CA LEU A 430 -18.45 43.62 -0.38
C LEU A 430 -18.96 45.04 -0.62
N HIS A 431 -18.13 46.04 -0.37
CA HIS A 431 -18.40 47.41 -0.81
C HIS A 431 -18.13 47.53 -2.33
N PRO A 432 -19.11 48.00 -3.14
CA PRO A 432 -18.89 48.25 -4.56
C PRO A 432 -17.82 49.33 -4.76
N MET A 433 -16.87 49.11 -5.68
CA MET A 433 -15.84 50.09 -6.04
C MET A 433 -15.61 50.07 -7.55
N ALA A 434 -15.18 51.19 -8.13
CA ALA A 434 -14.78 51.28 -9.54
C ALA A 434 -13.45 50.55 -9.87
N CYS A 435 -12.82 49.91 -8.89
CA CYS A 435 -11.54 49.20 -9.00
C CYS A 435 -11.66 47.75 -8.50
N SER A 436 -10.70 46.90 -8.84
CA SER A 436 -10.72 45.46 -8.49
C SER A 436 -10.41 45.10 -7.03
N HIS A 437 -10.19 46.10 -6.17
CA HIS A 437 -9.92 45.91 -4.74
C HIS A 437 -11.16 45.44 -3.96
N VAL A 438 -10.92 44.81 -2.81
CA VAL A 438 -11.96 44.17 -2.00
C VAL A 438 -11.88 44.64 -0.55
N LEU A 439 -13.02 45.12 -0.05
CA LEU A 439 -13.21 45.68 1.28
C LEU A 439 -14.63 45.35 1.77
N HIS A 440 -14.77 45.06 3.07
CA HIS A 440 -16.11 45.00 3.70
C HIS A 440 -16.73 46.39 3.75
N LYS A 441 -18.06 46.47 3.56
CA LYS A 441 -18.88 47.69 3.77
C LYS A 441 -18.61 48.36 5.12
N GLU A 442 -18.42 47.58 6.18
CA GLU A 442 -18.11 48.09 7.51
C GLU A 442 -16.68 48.64 7.61
N CYS A 443 -15.69 47.95 7.02
CA CYS A 443 -14.29 48.34 7.09
C CYS A 443 -13.95 49.65 6.35
N ILE A 444 -14.70 49.98 5.28
CA ILE A 444 -14.54 51.25 4.55
C ILE A 444 -15.52 52.35 5.01
N LYS A 445 -16.46 52.05 5.92
CA LYS A 445 -17.60 52.91 6.28
C LYS A 445 -17.22 54.38 6.55
N PHE A 446 -16.20 54.63 7.37
CA PHE A 446 -15.75 55.98 7.73
C PHE A 446 -15.07 56.72 6.56
N TRP A 447 -14.41 56.01 5.65
CA TRP A 447 -13.83 56.58 4.43
C TRP A 447 -14.92 56.93 3.40
N ALA A 448 -15.86 56.01 3.15
CA ALA A 448 -16.98 56.25 2.24
C ALA A 448 -17.89 57.40 2.74
N GLN A 449 -18.01 57.60 4.05
CA GLN A 449 -18.73 58.74 4.63
C GLN A 449 -18.01 60.10 4.49
N THR A 450 -16.70 60.12 4.19
CA THR A 450 -15.89 61.34 4.07
C THR A 450 -15.43 61.65 2.64
N ASN A 451 -15.74 60.78 1.67
CA ASN A 451 -15.26 60.85 0.30
C ASN A 451 -16.39 60.52 -0.68
N THR A 452 -16.98 61.56 -1.28
CA THR A 452 -18.22 61.49 -2.07
C THR A 452 -18.12 60.74 -3.41
N ASN A 453 -16.93 60.33 -3.81
CA ASN A 453 -16.64 59.88 -5.17
C ASN A 453 -16.35 58.37 -5.25
N ASP A 454 -16.68 57.59 -4.21
CA ASP A 454 -16.39 56.15 -4.07
C ASP A 454 -14.93 55.77 -4.42
N THR A 455 -13.99 56.69 -4.16
CA THR A 455 -12.57 56.48 -4.53
C THR A 455 -11.88 55.53 -3.54
N CYS A 456 -11.17 54.53 -4.08
CA CYS A 456 -10.53 53.52 -3.25
C CYS A 456 -9.31 54.10 -2.51
N PRO A 457 -9.22 53.98 -1.16
CA PRO A 457 -8.09 54.51 -0.38
C PRO A 457 -6.76 53.81 -0.70
N PHE A 458 -6.79 52.71 -1.45
CA PHE A 458 -5.62 51.94 -1.89
C PHE A 458 -5.31 52.11 -3.40
N CYS A 459 -6.00 53.02 -4.11
CA CYS A 459 -5.73 53.32 -5.52
C CYS A 459 -5.28 54.80 -5.69
N PRO A 460 -4.03 55.08 -6.12
CA PRO A 460 -3.58 56.44 -6.39
C PRO A 460 -4.04 56.99 -7.76
N SER A 461 -5.01 56.35 -8.43
CA SER A 461 -5.22 56.50 -9.89
C SER A 461 -6.68 56.43 -10.38
N LEU A 462 -7.65 56.86 -9.57
CA LEU A 462 -8.91 57.42 -10.09
C LEU A 462 -9.20 58.75 -9.37
N LYS A 463 -9.21 59.84 -10.14
CA LYS A 463 -9.70 61.18 -9.81
C LYS A 463 -10.65 61.61 -10.92
#